data_AF-A0A7T3T3S4-F1
#
_entry.id   AF-A0A7T3T3S4-F1
#
_cell.length_a   1.000
_cell.length_b   1.000
_cell.length_c   1.000
_cell.angle_alpha   90.00
_cell.angle_beta   90.00
_cell.angle_gamma   90.00
#
_symmetry.space_group_name_H-M   'P 1'
#
loop_
_entity.id
_entity.type
_entity.pdbx_description
1 polymer ?
#
loop_
_entity_poly.entity_id
_entity_poly.type
_entity_poly.pdbx_seq_one_letter_code
_entity_poly.pdbx_strand_id
1 'polypeptide(L)'
;MKRLIVSLILFITMSVSVQASSGGTLRVIQNYNQEPLLGGNVELYSIGTMNQQQSFDMIDGTTLTAQAIADSVESYTTQYASKVSEPLAVKRFDNQHIAEFNQLTPGVYLVKQTQSPAGYQISQPILMIVKDNVQEIYLKPSPVPKDVPETITTQTTVPVHPDDEIPFTGQNWRPAFIFAIIGLISFIASFILRAPEKGA
;
A
#
# COMPACT_ATOMS: atom_id res chain seq x y z
N MET A 1 -32.95 -8.22 -70.81
CA MET A 1 -31.65 -7.66 -70.39
C MET A 1 -31.87 -6.48 -69.46
N LYS A 2 -31.53 -6.62 -68.17
CA LYS A 2 -30.92 -5.58 -67.30
C LYS A 2 -30.84 -6.14 -65.88
N ARG A 3 -29.65 -6.04 -65.29
CA ARG A 3 -29.12 -6.88 -64.22
C ARG A 3 -29.62 -6.44 -62.84
N LEU A 4 -30.04 -7.40 -62.02
CA LEU A 4 -30.17 -7.24 -60.57
C LEU A 4 -28.78 -6.93 -59.99
N ILE A 5 -28.65 -5.82 -59.27
CA ILE A 5 -27.56 -5.61 -58.32
C ILE A 5 -28.22 -5.57 -56.94
N VAL A 6 -28.16 -6.70 -56.24
CA VAL A 6 -28.52 -6.79 -54.82
C VAL A 6 -27.33 -6.22 -54.04
N SER A 7 -27.48 -4.98 -53.58
CA SER A 7 -26.51 -4.35 -52.69
C SER A 7 -26.73 -4.88 -51.27
N LEU A 8 -25.92 -5.86 -50.88
CA LEU A 8 -25.88 -6.41 -49.52
C LEU A 8 -25.14 -5.41 -48.61
N ILE A 9 -25.88 -4.50 -47.97
CA ILE A 9 -25.33 -3.62 -46.94
C ILE A 9 -25.25 -4.43 -45.64
N LEU A 10 -24.07 -4.96 -45.36
CA LEU A 10 -23.72 -5.59 -44.09
C LEU A 10 -23.59 -4.52 -43.02
N PHE A 11 -24.66 -4.24 -42.26
CA PHE A 11 -24.59 -3.45 -41.04
C PHE A 11 -23.88 -4.27 -39.96
N ILE A 12 -22.57 -4.08 -39.83
CA ILE A 12 -21.83 -4.54 -38.65
C ILE A 12 -22.30 -3.66 -37.49
N THR A 13 -23.27 -4.15 -36.72
CA THR A 13 -23.59 -3.54 -35.43
C THR A 13 -22.44 -3.89 -34.48
N MET A 14 -21.44 -3.01 -34.38
CA MET A 14 -20.58 -3.05 -33.21
C MET A 14 -21.45 -2.68 -32.01
N SER A 15 -21.92 -3.68 -31.29
CA SER A 15 -22.38 -3.50 -29.92
C SER A 15 -21.17 -2.99 -29.13
N VAL A 16 -21.04 -1.68 -28.98
CA VAL A 16 -20.23 -1.11 -27.91
C VAL A 16 -21.03 -1.41 -26.65
N SER A 17 -20.73 -2.53 -26.00
CA SER A 17 -21.06 -2.67 -24.60
C SER A 17 -20.20 -1.65 -23.86
N VAL A 18 -20.73 -0.45 -23.62
CA VAL A 18 -20.27 0.36 -22.52
C VAL A 18 -20.61 -0.46 -21.29
N GLN A 19 -19.64 -1.26 -20.82
CA GLN A 19 -19.70 -1.87 -19.52
C GLN A 19 -19.68 -0.67 -18.56
N ALA A 20 -20.86 -0.20 -18.17
CA ALA A 20 -21.01 0.72 -17.06
C ALA A 20 -20.36 0.02 -15.87
N SER A 21 -19.17 0.48 -15.52
CA SER A 21 -18.48 0.05 -14.31
C SER A 21 -19.29 0.59 -13.13
N SER A 22 -20.34 -0.12 -12.74
CA SER A 22 -21.25 0.23 -11.64
C SER A 22 -20.59 -0.03 -10.29
N GLY A 23 -19.40 0.52 -10.09
CA GLY A 23 -18.67 0.47 -8.84
C GLY A 23 -18.42 1.89 -8.35
N GLY A 24 -18.38 2.06 -7.04
CA GLY A 24 -18.00 3.31 -6.39
C GLY A 24 -16.58 3.74 -6.73
N THR A 25 -16.32 5.03 -6.51
CA THR A 25 -14.98 5.61 -6.59
C THR A 25 -14.63 6.25 -5.26
N LEU A 26 -13.45 5.95 -4.74
CA LEU A 26 -12.90 6.60 -3.56
C LEU A 26 -11.68 7.44 -3.96
N ARG A 27 -11.76 8.75 -3.72
CA ARG A 27 -10.66 9.70 -3.90
C ARG A 27 -10.07 10.02 -2.54
N VAL A 28 -8.84 9.59 -2.32
CA VAL A 28 -8.08 9.95 -1.13
C VAL A 28 -7.24 11.17 -1.47
N ILE A 29 -7.46 12.26 -0.76
CA ILE A 29 -6.83 13.56 -1.00
C ILE A 29 -5.93 13.84 0.19
N GLN A 30 -4.70 14.28 -0.06
CA GLN A 30 -3.76 14.63 1.00
C GLN A 30 -3.44 16.11 0.96
N ASN A 31 -3.79 16.83 2.03
CA ASN A 31 -3.56 18.26 2.15
C ASN A 31 -3.15 18.65 3.57
N TYR A 32 -2.46 19.78 3.67
CA TYR A 32 -2.18 20.44 4.94
C TYR A 32 -2.42 21.93 4.77
N ASN A 33 -3.24 22.52 5.64
CA ASN A 33 -3.65 23.93 5.53
C ASN A 33 -4.13 24.32 4.12
N GLN A 34 -4.91 23.45 3.48
CA GLN A 34 -5.44 23.60 2.11
C GLN A 34 -4.40 23.54 0.98
N GLU A 35 -3.12 23.35 1.30
CA GLU A 35 -2.07 23.12 0.31
C GLU A 35 -1.96 21.62 -0.04
N PRO A 36 -1.83 21.27 -1.34
CA PRO A 36 -1.66 19.89 -1.75
C PRO A 36 -0.30 19.36 -1.29
N LEU A 37 -0.29 18.15 -0.73
CA LEU A 37 0.95 17.48 -0.33
C LEU A 37 1.26 16.32 -1.28
N LEU A 38 2.46 16.35 -1.84
CA LEU A 38 2.98 15.32 -2.73
C LEU A 38 3.81 14.28 -1.98
N GLY A 39 3.79 13.06 -2.51
CA GLY A 39 4.55 11.94 -1.99
C GLY A 39 3.84 11.18 -0.87
N GLY A 40 4.39 10.01 -0.59
CA GLY A 40 3.79 9.03 0.31
C GLY A 40 2.95 7.97 -0.41
N ASN A 41 2.56 6.97 0.37
CA ASN A 41 1.83 5.78 -0.07
C ASN A 41 0.57 5.62 0.74
N VAL A 42 -0.49 5.21 0.06
CA VAL A 42 -1.75 4.84 0.68
C VAL A 42 -2.19 3.47 0.21
N GLU A 43 -2.74 2.72 1.15
CA GLU A 43 -3.26 1.39 0.97
C GLU A 43 -4.75 1.39 1.28
N LEU A 44 -5.51 0.67 0.45
CA LEU A 44 -6.94 0.47 0.62
C LEU A 44 -7.18 -0.98 0.99
N TYR A 45 -8.00 -1.20 2.02
CA TYR A 45 -8.39 -2.53 2.48
C TYR A 45 -9.92 -2.65 2.42
N SER A 46 -10.43 -3.72 1.80
CA SER A 46 -11.84 -4.08 1.93
C SER A 46 -12.03 -4.82 3.26
N ILE A 47 -12.90 -4.30 4.12
CA ILE A 47 -13.16 -4.90 5.45
C ILE A 47 -14.61 -5.31 5.67
N GLY A 48 -15.50 -4.97 4.75
CA GLY A 48 -16.88 -5.43 4.77
C GLY A 48 -17.60 -5.25 3.44
N THR A 49 -18.53 -6.13 3.13
CA THR A 49 -19.30 -6.10 1.88
C THR A 49 -20.77 -5.78 2.18
N MET A 50 -21.39 -4.91 1.38
CA MET A 50 -22.83 -4.63 1.55
C MET A 50 -23.67 -5.85 1.16
N ASN A 51 -24.56 -6.27 2.05
CA ASN A 51 -25.50 -7.36 1.82
C ASN A 51 -26.87 -6.85 1.32
N GLN A 52 -27.77 -7.80 1.02
CA GLN A 52 -29.09 -7.49 0.47
C GLN A 52 -29.98 -6.69 1.45
N GLN A 53 -29.74 -6.80 2.75
CA GLN A 53 -30.44 -6.04 3.80
C GLN A 53 -29.78 -4.67 4.09
N GLN A 54 -28.90 -4.18 3.21
CA GLN A 54 -28.18 -2.91 3.37
C GLN A 54 -27.33 -2.82 4.66
N SER A 55 -26.99 -3.98 5.22
CA SER A 55 -25.98 -4.12 6.28
C SER A 55 -24.65 -4.53 5.66
N PHE A 56 -23.60 -4.58 6.46
CA PHE A 56 -22.25 -4.91 6.02
C PHE A 56 -21.75 -6.16 6.72
N ASP A 57 -21.45 -7.18 5.93
CA ASP A 57 -20.81 -8.40 6.42
C ASP A 57 -19.31 -8.15 6.48
N MET A 58 -18.77 -8.06 7.70
CA MET A 58 -17.40 -7.66 8.00
C MET A 58 -16.43 -8.86 7.95
N ILE A 59 -15.14 -8.59 7.79
CA ILE A 59 -14.09 -9.63 7.71
C ILE A 59 -13.94 -10.50 8.97
N ASP A 60 -14.47 -10.08 10.12
CA ASP A 60 -14.50 -10.88 11.35
C ASP A 60 -15.80 -11.68 11.54
N GLY A 61 -16.65 -11.73 10.50
CA GLY A 61 -17.91 -12.46 10.50
C GLY A 61 -19.06 -11.73 11.20
N THR A 62 -18.84 -10.50 11.67
CA THR A 62 -19.92 -9.66 12.22
C THR A 62 -20.71 -8.97 11.11
N THR A 63 -21.99 -8.70 11.37
CA THR A 63 -22.82 -7.89 10.47
C THR A 63 -23.15 -6.56 11.15
N LEU A 64 -22.78 -5.44 10.52
CA LEU A 64 -22.97 -4.09 11.06
C LEU A 64 -23.90 -3.27 10.16
N THR A 65 -24.68 -2.37 10.76
CA THR A 65 -25.45 -1.37 10.00
C THR A 65 -24.59 -0.12 9.74
N ALA A 66 -24.97 0.68 8.74
CA ALA A 66 -24.32 1.97 8.49
C ALA A 66 -24.35 2.88 9.73
N GLN A 67 -25.46 2.85 10.49
CA GLN A 67 -25.60 3.65 11.71
C GLN A 67 -24.66 3.19 12.81
N ALA A 68 -24.55 1.87 13.05
CA ALA A 68 -23.64 1.35 14.05
C ALA A 68 -22.18 1.73 13.76
N ILE A 69 -21.78 1.69 12.48
CA ILE A 69 -20.44 2.14 12.05
C ILE A 69 -20.28 3.64 12.30
N ALA A 70 -21.28 4.46 11.95
CA ALA A 70 -21.23 5.91 12.16
C ALA A 70 -21.12 6.29 13.65
N ASP A 71 -21.87 5.61 14.52
CA ASP A 71 -21.90 5.86 15.97
C ASP A 71 -20.57 5.51 16.67
N SER A 72 -19.71 4.70 16.04
CA SER A 72 -18.48 4.18 16.66
C SER A 72 -17.31 4.08 15.68
N VAL A 73 -17.24 5.02 14.74
CA VAL A 73 -16.28 4.98 13.61
C VAL A 73 -14.83 4.84 14.07
N GLU A 74 -14.42 5.55 15.13
CA GLU A 74 -13.04 5.52 15.65
C GLU A 74 -12.68 4.15 16.27
N SER A 75 -13.64 3.54 16.98
CA SER A 75 -13.47 2.21 17.59
C SER A 75 -13.28 1.15 16.50
N TYR A 76 -14.17 1.12 15.51
CA TYR A 76 -14.06 0.19 14.39
C TYR A 76 -12.80 0.44 13.54
N THR A 77 -12.42 1.70 13.32
CA THR A 77 -11.17 2.05 12.63
C THR A 77 -9.98 1.40 13.32
N THR A 78 -9.86 1.54 14.64
CA THR A 78 -8.75 0.97 15.42
C THR A 78 -8.77 -0.56 15.42
N GLN A 79 -9.94 -1.15 15.63
CA GLN A 79 -10.14 -2.61 15.60
C GLN A 79 -9.69 -3.21 14.27
N TYR A 80 -10.17 -2.68 13.16
CA TYR A 80 -9.90 -3.26 11.84
C TYR A 80 -8.51 -2.91 11.31
N ALA A 81 -7.93 -1.75 11.67
CA ALA A 81 -6.55 -1.42 11.32
C ALA A 81 -5.52 -2.43 11.87
N SER A 82 -5.87 -3.12 12.95
CA SER A 82 -5.02 -4.16 13.56
C SER A 82 -5.30 -5.57 13.01
N LYS A 83 -6.41 -5.77 12.29
CA LYS A 83 -6.85 -7.07 11.77
C LYS A 83 -6.55 -7.28 10.28
N VAL A 84 -6.48 -6.20 9.51
CA VAL A 84 -6.20 -6.27 8.07
C VAL A 84 -4.75 -6.69 7.83
N SER A 85 -4.55 -7.58 6.85
CA SER A 85 -3.22 -8.09 6.47
C SER A 85 -2.83 -7.73 5.04
N GLU A 86 -3.75 -7.90 4.09
CA GLU A 86 -3.46 -7.73 2.65
C GLU A 86 -4.27 -6.55 2.08
N PRO A 87 -3.61 -5.58 1.42
CA PRO A 87 -4.32 -4.48 0.80
C PRO A 87 -5.04 -4.94 -0.46
N LEU A 88 -6.24 -4.40 -0.69
CA LEU A 88 -6.93 -4.50 -1.97
C LEU A 88 -6.15 -3.77 -3.06
N ALA A 89 -5.58 -2.61 -2.73
CA ALA A 89 -4.82 -1.80 -3.67
C ALA A 89 -3.84 -0.86 -2.95
N VAL A 90 -2.76 -0.51 -3.66
CA VAL A 90 -1.74 0.45 -3.20
C VAL A 90 -1.61 1.58 -4.24
N LYS A 91 -1.57 2.82 -3.79
CA LYS A 91 -1.37 4.02 -4.63
C LYS A 91 -0.33 4.95 -4.02
N ARG A 92 0.32 5.73 -4.89
CA ARG A 92 1.34 6.73 -4.54
C ARG A 92 0.84 8.14 -4.87
N PHE A 93 1.21 9.13 -4.07
CA PHE A 93 0.86 10.55 -4.26
C PHE A 93 1.94 11.35 -5.01
N ASP A 94 2.80 10.70 -5.79
CA ASP A 94 4.03 11.34 -6.31
C ASP A 94 3.77 12.49 -7.30
N ASN A 95 2.80 12.32 -8.21
CA ASN A 95 2.52 13.29 -9.27
C ASN A 95 1.21 14.08 -9.02
N GLN A 96 0.43 13.64 -8.03
CA GLN A 96 -0.86 14.19 -7.68
C GLN A 96 -1.06 14.01 -6.19
N HIS A 97 -1.63 15.00 -5.51
CA HIS A 97 -2.04 14.91 -4.11
C HIS A 97 -3.33 14.08 -3.92
N ILE A 98 -3.75 13.35 -4.96
CA ILE A 98 -4.97 12.55 -5.02
C ILE A 98 -4.60 11.12 -5.43
N ALA A 99 -5.05 10.14 -4.63
CA ALA A 99 -5.02 8.73 -4.96
C ALA A 99 -6.46 8.25 -5.21
N GLU A 100 -6.72 7.81 -6.44
CA GLU A 100 -8.05 7.37 -6.86
C GLU A 100 -8.14 5.84 -6.93
N PHE A 101 -9.17 5.30 -6.28
CA PHE A 101 -9.54 3.89 -6.29
C PHE A 101 -10.90 3.76 -6.98
N ASN A 102 -10.90 3.06 -8.11
CA ASN A 102 -12.06 2.94 -8.99
C ASN A 102 -12.64 1.53 -8.95
N GLN A 103 -13.90 1.41 -9.38
CA GLN A 103 -14.60 0.12 -9.52
C GLN A 103 -14.75 -0.63 -8.19
N LEU A 104 -14.93 0.12 -7.10
CA LEU A 104 -15.11 -0.45 -5.77
C LEU A 104 -16.53 -1.01 -5.62
N THR A 105 -16.66 -2.22 -5.11
CA THR A 105 -17.96 -2.76 -4.73
C THR A 105 -18.51 -2.02 -3.52
N PRO A 106 -19.83 -1.78 -3.40
CA PRO A 106 -20.42 -1.21 -2.20
C PRO A 106 -20.02 -1.98 -0.93
N GLY A 107 -19.50 -1.28 0.05
CA GLY A 107 -18.88 -1.92 1.21
C GLY A 107 -18.19 -0.96 2.15
N VAL A 108 -17.50 -1.52 3.14
CA VAL A 108 -16.72 -0.81 4.14
C VAL A 108 -15.25 -0.99 3.85
N TYR A 109 -14.54 0.13 3.78
CA TYR A 109 -13.13 0.18 3.44
C TYR A 109 -12.35 0.89 4.52
N LEU A 110 -11.12 0.41 4.74
CA LEU A 110 -10.14 1.06 5.58
C LEU A 110 -9.04 1.64 4.69
N VAL A 111 -8.79 2.94 4.84
CA VAL A 111 -7.68 3.62 4.19
C VAL A 111 -6.55 3.78 5.19
N LYS A 112 -5.37 3.29 4.84
CA LYS A 112 -4.18 3.34 5.69
C LYS A 112 -3.03 3.98 4.94
N GLN A 113 -2.47 5.04 5.50
CA GLN A 113 -1.25 5.62 4.98
C GLN A 113 -0.05 4.80 5.48
N THR A 114 0.82 4.35 4.57
CA THR A 114 2.03 3.58 4.94
C THR A 114 3.32 4.35 4.74
N GLN A 115 3.27 5.44 3.96
CA GLN A 115 4.36 6.39 3.83
C GLN A 115 3.78 7.81 3.80
N SER A 116 4.31 8.70 4.63
CA SER A 116 3.98 10.14 4.61
C SER A 116 4.86 10.91 3.64
N PRO A 117 4.43 12.12 3.24
CA PRO A 117 5.32 13.12 2.64
C PRO A 117 6.53 13.42 3.53
N ALA A 118 7.63 13.85 2.90
CA ALA A 118 8.80 14.31 3.64
C ALA A 118 8.44 15.49 4.56
N GLY A 119 8.86 15.41 5.83
CA GLY A 119 8.57 16.43 6.85
C GLY A 119 7.20 16.30 7.51
N TYR A 120 6.45 15.23 7.25
CA TYR A 120 5.13 14.98 7.83
C TYR A 120 5.03 13.63 8.53
N GLN A 121 4.17 13.56 9.55
CA GLN A 121 3.78 12.34 10.22
C GLN A 121 2.78 11.53 9.38
N ILE A 122 2.79 10.21 9.54
CA ILE A 122 1.80 9.30 8.94
C ILE A 122 0.42 9.62 9.53
N SER A 123 -0.58 9.79 8.66
CA SER A 123 -1.97 10.04 9.08
C SER A 123 -2.58 8.80 9.74
N GLN A 124 -3.49 9.02 10.68
CA GLN A 124 -4.27 7.92 11.24
C GLN A 124 -5.11 7.24 10.15
N PRO A 125 -5.36 5.92 10.25
CA PRO A 125 -6.26 5.22 9.34
C PRO A 125 -7.66 5.83 9.36
N ILE A 126 -8.37 5.75 8.24
CA ILE A 126 -9.73 6.26 8.11
C ILE A 126 -10.64 5.13 7.64
N LEU A 127 -11.77 4.95 8.32
CA LEU A 127 -12.82 4.04 7.90
C LEU A 127 -13.89 4.76 7.07
N MET A 128 -14.29 4.14 5.95
CA MET A 128 -15.27 4.72 5.03
C MET A 128 -16.23 3.67 4.48
N ILE A 129 -17.50 4.05 4.38
CA ILE A 129 -18.52 3.28 3.66
C ILE A 129 -18.59 3.77 2.22
N VAL A 130 -18.15 2.96 1.26
CA VAL A 130 -18.26 3.26 -0.17
C VAL A 130 -19.57 2.69 -0.73
N LYS A 131 -20.24 3.47 -1.57
CA LYS A 131 -21.46 3.09 -2.31
C LYS A 131 -21.21 3.36 -3.81
N ASP A 132 -22.23 3.20 -4.65
CA ASP A 132 -22.15 3.44 -6.11
C ASP A 132 -22.09 4.94 -6.48
N ASN A 133 -21.19 5.69 -5.87
CA ASN A 133 -20.94 7.10 -6.14
C ASN A 133 -19.47 7.44 -5.90
N VAL A 134 -19.09 8.66 -6.27
CA VAL A 134 -17.78 9.22 -5.90
C VAL A 134 -17.82 9.67 -4.46
N GLN A 135 -16.84 9.22 -3.66
CA GLN A 135 -16.60 9.68 -2.31
C GLN A 135 -15.18 10.20 -2.16
N GLU A 136 -15.02 11.19 -1.28
CA GLU A 136 -13.74 11.84 -1.04
C GLU A 136 -13.40 11.77 0.44
N ILE A 137 -12.13 11.49 0.74
CA ILE A 137 -11.58 11.62 2.08
C ILE A 137 -10.32 12.46 2.06
N TYR A 138 -10.06 13.09 3.19
CA TYR A 138 -8.92 13.98 3.38
C TYR A 138 -8.00 13.38 4.43
N LEU A 139 -6.82 12.96 4.01
CA LEU A 139 -5.71 12.69 4.92
C LEU A 139 -5.17 14.03 5.41
N LYS A 140 -5.08 14.19 6.73
CA LYS A 140 -4.59 15.40 7.40
C LYS A 140 -3.27 15.09 8.11
N PRO A 141 -2.17 14.90 7.36
CA PRO A 141 -0.87 14.67 7.98
C PRO A 141 -0.39 15.93 8.73
N SER A 142 0.26 15.72 9.86
CA SER A 142 0.82 16.79 10.70
C SER A 142 2.31 17.00 10.41
N PRO A 143 2.83 18.24 10.35
CA PRO A 143 4.26 18.48 10.22
C PRO A 143 5.03 17.85 11.38
N VAL A 144 6.19 17.27 11.08
CA VAL A 144 7.14 16.87 12.11
C VAL A 144 7.77 18.14 12.70
N PRO A 145 7.75 18.35 14.03
CA PRO A 145 8.36 19.52 14.64
C PRO A 145 9.86 19.60 14.30
N LYS A 146 10.32 20.76 13.82
CA LYS A 146 11.69 20.97 13.33
C LYS A 146 12.77 20.90 14.41
N ASP A 147 12.38 20.97 15.68
CA ASP A 147 13.28 20.92 16.83
C ASP A 147 13.54 19.48 17.33
N VAL A 148 13.01 18.47 16.61
CA VAL A 148 13.32 17.06 16.85
C VAL A 148 14.49 16.68 15.94
N PRO A 149 15.66 16.27 16.47
CA PRO A 149 16.76 15.75 15.66
C PRO A 149 16.25 14.67 14.71
N GLU A 150 16.77 14.60 13.47
CA GLU A 150 16.40 13.63 12.41
C GLU A 150 16.72 12.16 12.77
N THR A 151 16.13 11.65 13.82
CA THR A 151 16.18 10.26 14.23
C THR A 151 14.83 9.99 14.86
N ILE A 152 13.80 9.67 14.04
CA ILE A 152 13.12 8.36 13.94
C ILE A 152 12.05 8.47 12.81
N THR A 153 12.27 7.83 11.67
CA THR A 153 11.16 7.35 10.80
C THR A 153 11.49 5.94 10.32
N THR A 154 11.67 5.05 11.30
CA THR A 154 11.36 3.62 11.17
C THR A 154 11.35 2.97 12.56
N GLN A 155 10.18 2.48 12.97
CA GLN A 155 9.93 1.38 13.92
C GLN A 155 10.07 1.65 15.44
N THR A 156 8.94 1.42 16.14
CA THR A 156 8.71 0.94 17.52
C THR A 156 9.66 1.35 18.66
N THR A 157 9.13 2.02 19.70
CA THR A 157 9.83 2.17 20.99
C THR A 157 8.91 1.87 22.18
N VAL A 158 9.18 0.73 22.82
CA VAL A 158 8.84 0.30 24.19
C VAL A 158 9.63 1.17 25.19
N PRO A 159 9.14 1.45 26.41
CA PRO A 159 9.74 2.44 27.31
C PRO A 159 11.18 2.14 27.72
N VAL A 160 11.95 3.22 27.83
CA VAL A 160 13.39 3.34 28.12
C VAL A 160 13.76 2.78 29.50
N HIS A 161 14.76 1.88 29.55
CA HIS A 161 15.61 1.65 30.71
C HIS A 161 16.92 2.44 30.50
N PRO A 162 17.32 3.32 31.41
CA PRO A 162 18.53 4.14 31.27
C PRO A 162 19.74 3.32 31.75
N ASP A 163 20.40 2.66 30.80
CA ASP A 163 21.82 2.23 30.79
C ASP A 163 21.91 1.01 29.85
N ASP A 164 22.45 1.20 28.64
CA ASP A 164 23.11 0.17 27.77
C ASP A 164 23.14 0.47 26.25
N GLU A 165 22.99 1.73 25.79
CA GLU A 165 23.24 2.02 24.36
C GLU A 165 24.67 2.50 24.11
N ILE A 166 25.58 1.52 24.00
CA ILE A 166 26.84 1.70 23.28
C ILE A 166 26.54 2.17 21.84
N PRO A 167 27.32 3.12 21.28
CA PRO A 167 27.10 3.51 19.90
C PRO A 167 27.33 2.29 18.99
N PHE A 168 26.38 2.06 18.08
CA PHE A 168 26.53 1.08 17.02
C PHE A 168 27.68 1.54 16.11
N THR A 169 28.91 1.12 16.41
CA THR A 169 30.04 1.30 15.50
C THR A 169 29.78 0.39 14.30
N GLY A 170 29.46 1.00 13.16
CA GLY A 170 29.10 0.31 11.93
C GLY A 170 30.16 -0.71 11.52
N GLN A 171 29.96 -1.95 11.94
CA GLN A 171 30.77 -3.07 11.52
C GLN A 171 30.27 -3.54 10.15
N ASN A 172 30.97 -3.14 9.10
CA ASN A 172 30.71 -3.60 7.75
C ASN A 172 31.37 -4.98 7.56
N TRP A 173 30.63 -6.08 7.74
CA TRP A 173 31.19 -7.43 7.57
C TRP A 173 31.50 -7.78 6.10
N ARG A 174 31.11 -6.92 5.15
CA ARG A 174 31.27 -7.16 3.71
C ARG A 174 32.73 -7.39 3.25
N PRO A 175 33.78 -6.68 3.74
CA PRO A 175 35.16 -6.95 3.36
C PRO A 175 35.72 -8.24 3.98
N ALA A 176 35.31 -8.60 5.20
CA ALA A 176 35.83 -9.77 5.91
C ALA A 176 35.49 -11.08 5.17
N PHE A 177 34.27 -11.20 4.64
CA PHE A 177 33.89 -12.36 3.82
C PHE A 177 34.66 -12.43 2.50
N ILE A 178 35.00 -11.28 1.90
CA ILE A 178 35.80 -11.24 0.66
C ILE A 178 37.21 -11.78 0.92
N PHE A 179 37.86 -11.35 2.01
CA PHE A 179 39.21 -11.85 2.36
C PHE A 179 39.20 -13.34 2.72
N ALA A 180 38.17 -13.83 3.42
CA ALA A 180 38.05 -15.25 3.74
C ALA A 180 37.92 -16.12 2.48
N ILE A 181 37.13 -15.68 1.50
CA ILE A 181 36.95 -16.39 0.22
C ILE A 181 38.26 -16.40 -0.58
N ILE A 182 38.97 -15.27 -0.66
CA ILE A 182 40.26 -15.18 -1.37
C ILE A 182 41.31 -16.10 -0.71
N GLY A 183 41.35 -16.15 0.62
CA GLY A 183 42.24 -17.04 1.38
C GLY A 183 41.95 -18.51 1.11
N LEU A 184 40.67 -18.91 1.11
CA LEU A 184 40.27 -20.29 0.83
C LEU A 184 40.63 -20.71 -0.61
N ILE A 185 40.41 -19.83 -1.59
CA ILE A 185 40.79 -20.08 -3.00
C ILE A 185 42.30 -20.28 -3.12
N SER A 186 43.10 -19.44 -2.48
CA SER A 186 44.57 -19.53 -2.51
C SER A 186 45.09 -20.81 -1.85
N PHE A 187 44.44 -21.24 -0.77
CA PHE A 187 44.78 -22.50 -0.09
C PHE A 187 44.48 -23.72 -0.96
N ILE A 188 43.32 -23.75 -1.63
CA ILE A 188 42.96 -24.84 -2.55
C ILE A 188 43.91 -24.86 -3.76
N ALA A 189 44.24 -23.71 -4.34
CA ALA A 189 45.19 -23.61 -5.46
C ALA A 189 46.58 -24.16 -5.10
N SER A 190 47.01 -24.00 -3.85
CA SER A 190 48.31 -24.52 -3.38
C SER A 190 48.37 -26.05 -3.38
N PHE A 191 47.24 -26.73 -3.19
CA PHE A 191 47.16 -28.20 -3.29
C PHE A 191 47.09 -28.68 -4.74
N ILE A 192 46.44 -27.91 -5.63
CA ILE A 192 46.33 -28.27 -7.06
C ILE A 192 47.68 -28.11 -7.78
N LEU A 193 48.46 -27.08 -7.43
CA LEU A 193 49.81 -26.88 -7.99
C LEU A 193 50.86 -27.83 -7.40
N ARG A 194 50.55 -28.50 -6.28
CA ARG A 194 51.37 -29.56 -5.68
C ARG A 194 50.89 -30.95 -6.10
N ALA A 195 50.49 -31.10 -7.36
CA ALA A 195 50.40 -32.42 -7.96
C ALA A 195 51.83 -32.91 -8.26
N PRO A 196 52.30 -34.03 -7.70
CA PRO A 196 53.58 -34.60 -8.09
C PRO A 196 53.47 -35.05 -9.56
N GLU A 197 54.43 -34.62 -10.39
CA GLU A 197 54.64 -35.24 -11.69
C GLU A 197 54.87 -36.73 -11.47
N LYS A 198 53.89 -37.54 -11.88
CA LYS A 198 54.08 -38.97 -11.99
C LYS A 198 54.82 -39.23 -13.30
N GLY A 199 56.11 -39.51 -13.18
CA GLY A 199 56.82 -40.40 -14.11
C GLY A 199 58.09 -39.83 -14.73
N ALA A 200 59.24 -40.13 -14.13
CA ALA A 200 60.19 -41.11 -14.66
C ALA A 200 60.91 -41.78 -13.49
#